data_AF-A0A2V8WTR9-F1
#
_entry.id   AF-A0A2V8WTR9-F1
#
_cell.length_a   1.000
_cell.length_b   1.000
_cell.length_c   1.000
_cell.angle_alpha   90.00
_cell.angle_beta   90.00
_cell.angle_gamma   90.00
#
_symmetry.space_group_name_H-M   'P 1'
#
loop_
_entity.id
_entity.type
_entity.pdbx_description
1 polymer ?
#
loop_
_entity_poly.entity_id
_entity_poly.type
_entity_poly.pdbx_seq_one_letter_code
_entity_poly.pdbx_strand_id
1 'polypeptide(L)' 'MRVEGSGFAASTPGPGSVVLVGGTARTTACNTALSCTAPVTAADVALAGSVSVQIQNPDGKKSNAVLL' A
#
# COMPACT_ATOMS: atom_id res chain seq x y z
N MET A 1 -5.03 -7.78 1.50
CA MET A 1 -3.72 -7.89 2.17
C MET A 1 -3.59 -6.84 3.27
N ARG A 2 -2.69 -7.09 4.23
CA ARG A 2 -2.33 -6.18 5.32
C ARG A 2 -0.83 -5.90 5.22
N VAL A 3 -0.44 -4.64 5.36
CA VAL A 3 0.94 -4.16 5.30
C VAL A 3 1.26 -3.49 6.63
N GLU A 4 2.21 -4.08 7.36
CA GLU A 4 2.73 -3.50 8.61
C GLU A 4 3.95 -2.62 8.32
N GLY A 5 4.09 -1.56 9.10
CA GLY A 5 5.26 -0.68 9.03
C GLY A 5 5.18 0.44 10.05
N SER A 6 5.85 1.56 9.74
CA SER A 6 5.86 2.75 10.57
C SER A 6 5.90 4.00 9.73
N GLY A 7 5.31 5.09 10.21
CA GLY A 7 5.33 6.39 9.52
C GLY A 7 4.33 6.49 8.37
N PHE A 8 3.30 5.63 8.35
CA PHE A 8 2.17 5.78 7.44
C PHE A 8 1.27 6.95 7.90
N ALA A 9 0.55 7.55 6.98
CA ALA A 9 -0.51 8.51 7.26
C ALA A 9 -1.83 7.75 7.48
N ALA A 10 -2.47 7.98 8.62
CA ALA A 10 -3.79 7.44 8.90
C ALA A 10 -4.84 8.05 7.97
N SER A 11 -5.84 7.25 7.57
CA SER A 11 -6.91 7.67 6.65
C SER A 11 -7.94 8.64 7.26
N THR A 12 -7.82 8.98 8.54
CA THR A 12 -8.69 9.93 9.23
C THR A 12 -7.85 10.74 10.21
N PRO A 13 -7.94 12.09 10.21
CA PRO A 13 -8.88 12.93 9.46
C PRO A 13 -8.42 13.33 8.05
N GLY A 14 -7.20 12.98 7.64
CA GLY A 14 -6.59 13.41 6.37
C GLY A 14 -6.54 12.32 5.30
N PRO A 15 -5.96 12.61 4.13
CA PRO A 15 -5.65 11.55 3.17
C PRO A 15 -4.70 10.55 3.82
N GLY A 16 -5.05 9.26 3.78
CA GLY A 16 -4.20 8.19 4.27
C GLY A 16 -3.13 7.79 3.27
N SER A 17 -2.17 6.98 3.71
CA SER A 17 -1.25 6.34 2.79
C SER A 17 -1.96 5.40 1.83
N VAL A 18 -1.35 5.19 0.68
CA VAL A 18 -1.88 4.33 -0.39
C VAL A 18 -0.91 3.17 -0.60
N VAL A 19 -1.44 1.94 -0.65
CA VAL A 19 -0.67 0.78 -1.07
C VAL A 19 -0.57 0.78 -2.59
N LEU A 20 0.65 0.66 -3.10
CA LEU A 20 0.96 0.45 -4.51
C LEU A 20 1.30 -1.02 -4.72
N VAL A 21 0.62 -1.68 -5.67
CA VAL A 21 0.94 -3.05 -6.10
C VAL A 21 1.32 -3.02 -7.57
N GLY A 22 2.54 -3.46 -7.88
CA GLY A 22 3.12 -3.29 -9.22
C GLY A 22 3.15 -1.82 -9.67
N GLY A 23 3.28 -0.88 -8.72
CA GLY A 23 3.19 0.56 -8.95
C GLY A 23 1.77 1.13 -9.09
N THR A 24 0.73 0.28 -9.12
CA THR A 24 -0.67 0.72 -9.23
C THR A 24 -1.28 0.98 -7.86
N ALA A 25 -1.89 2.14 -7.67
CA ALA A 25 -2.58 2.49 -6.44
C ALA A 25 -3.81 1.61 -6.17
N ARG A 26 -3.94 1.10 -4.95
CA ARG A 26 -5.10 0.35 -4.47
C ARG A 26 -5.92 1.20 -3.50
N THR A 27 -7.22 0.92 -3.44
CA THR A 27 -8.06 1.45 -2.35
C THR A 27 -7.47 0.97 -1.03
N THR A 28 -7.09 1.91 -0.17
CA THR A 28 -6.30 1.62 1.02
C THR A 28 -6.95 2.24 2.25
N ALA A 29 -7.08 1.44 3.31
CA ALA A 29 -7.47 1.90 4.64
C ALA A 29 -6.29 1.75 5.61
N CYS A 30 -5.77 2.87 6.09
CA CYS A 30 -4.75 2.91 7.13
C CYS A 30 -5.41 3.36 8.44
N ASN A 31 -5.83 2.38 9.25
CA ASN A 31 -6.52 2.64 10.52
C ASN A 31 -5.58 3.27 11.55
N THR A 32 -4.28 3.04 11.40
CA THR A 32 -3.22 3.61 12.24
C THR A 32 -2.02 3.98 11.35
N ALA A 33 -1.05 4.70 11.92
CA ALA A 33 0.24 5.00 11.27
C ALA A 33 1.17 3.78 11.11
N LEU A 34 0.71 2.58 11.49
CA LEU A 34 1.51 1.35 11.55
C LEU A 34 0.98 0.22 10.65
N SER A 35 -0.27 0.31 10.19
CA SER A 35 -0.89 -0.76 9.40
C SER A 35 -1.84 -0.19 8.36
N CYS A 36 -1.72 -0.68 7.13
CA CYS A 36 -2.64 -0.40 6.04
C CYS A 36 -3.21 -1.71 5.48
N THR A 37 -4.46 -1.66 5.05
CA THR A 37 -5.13 -2.78 4.36
C THR A 37 -5.58 -2.34 2.98
N ALA A 38 -5.44 -3.23 2.01
CA ALA A 38 -5.90 -3.04 0.64
C ALA A 38 -6.39 -4.38 0.08
N PRO A 39 -7.42 -4.39 -0.80
CA PRO A 39 -7.84 -5.62 -1.46
C PRO A 39 -6.74 -6.11 -2.42
N VAL A 40 -6.67 -7.43 -2.59
CA VAL A 40 -5.93 -8.05 -3.69
C VAL A 40 -6.92 -8.30 -4.81
N THR A 41 -6.62 -7.82 -6.00
CA THR A 41 -7.49 -7.88 -7.18
C THR A 41 -6.99 -8.95 -8.16
N ALA A 42 -7.83 -9.33 -9.13
CA ALA A 42 -7.42 -10.27 -10.18
C ALA A 42 -6.20 -9.77 -10.97
N ALA A 43 -6.07 -8.45 -11.18
CA ALA A 43 -4.92 -7.85 -11.86
C ALA A 43 -3.60 -8.04 -11.08
N ASP A 44 -3.65 -8.13 -9.75
CA ASP A 44 -2.46 -8.35 -8.92
C ASP A 44 -1.86 -9.75 -9.09
N VAL A 45 -2.67 -10.72 -9.54
CA VAL A 45 -2.30 -12.14 -9.68
C VAL A 45 -2.40 -12.65 -11.11
N ALA A 46 -2.69 -11.78 -12.08
CA ALA A 46 -2.90 -12.15 -13.48
C ALA A 46 -1.59 -12.52 -14.20
N LEU A 47 -0.46 -11.99 -13.72
CA LEU A 47 0.86 -12.24 -14.29
C LEU A 47 1.63 -13.18 -13.37
N ALA A 48 2.25 -14.21 -13.96
CA ALA A 48 3.18 -15.06 -13.23
C ALA A 48 4.47 -14.30 -12.93
N GLY A 49 5.02 -14.50 -11.74
CA GLY A 49 6.24 -13.85 -11.27
C GLY A 49 5.99 -12.98 -10.04
N SER A 50 7.03 -12.26 -9.62
CA SER A 50 6.95 -11.43 -8.42
C SER A 50 6.32 -10.07 -8.69
N VAL A 51 5.59 -9.56 -7.70
CA VAL A 51 4.97 -8.23 -7.73
C VAL A 51 5.54 -7.35 -6.63
N SER A 52 5.83 -6.08 -6.96
CA SER A 52 6.31 -5.12 -5.97
C SER A 52 5.15 -4.56 -5.14
N VAL A 53 5.36 -4.45 -3.83
CA VAL A 53 4.48 -3.75 -2.90
C VAL A 53 5.23 -2.59 -2.26
N GLN A 54 4.60 -1.42 -2.28
CA GLN A 54 5.09 -0.20 -1.64
C GLN A 54 3.95 0.54 -0.95
N ILE A 55 4.29 1.39 0.00
CA ILE A 55 3.38 2.39 0.56
C ILE A 55 3.81 3.76 0.04
N GLN A 56 2.84 4.58 -0.37
CA GLN A 56 3.03 5.99 -0.68
C GLN A 56 2.24 6.86 0.30
N ASN A 57 2.93 7.79 0.96
CA ASN A 57 2.29 8.79 1.80
C ASN A 57 1.72 9.95 0.95
N PRO A 58 0.79 10.75 1.50
CA PRO A 58 0.21 11.90 0.79
C PRO A 58 1.23 12.95 0.32
N ASP A 59 2.39 13.03 0.98
CA ASP A 59 3.51 13.88 0.58
C ASP A 59 4.31 13.34 -0.62
N GLY A 60 3.89 12.20 -1.17
CA GLY A 60 4.49 11.53 -2.31
C GLY A 60 5.64 10.59 -1.97
N LYS A 61 6.14 10.57 -0.72
CA LYS A 61 7.25 9.69 -0.33
C LYS A 61 6.81 8.23 -0.36
N LYS A 62 7.68 7.37 -0.88
CA LYS A 62 7.45 5.93 -0.98
C LYS A 62 8.34 5.18 0.00
N SER A 63 7.83 4.06 0.51
CA SER A 63 8.64 3.05 1.17
C SER A 63 9.57 2.35 0.18
N ASN A 64 10.50 1.56 0.72
CA ASN A 64 11.17 0.52 -0.07
C ASN A 64 10.14 -0.43 -0.68
N ALA A 65 10.50 -1.01 -1.83
CA ALA A 65 9.71 -2.05 -2.46
C ALA A 65 10.02 -3.41 -1.83
N VAL A 66 8.97 -4.15 -1.50
CA VAL A 66 9.05 -5.57 -1.17
C VAL A 66 8.55 -6.34 -2.38
N LEU A 67 9.32 -7.32 -2.85
CA LEU A 67 8.87 -8.26 -3.88
C LEU A 67 8.17 -9.43 -3.19
N LEU A 68 6.95 -9.73 -3.63
CA LEU A 68 6.19 -10.92 -3.26
C LEU A 68 6.27 -11.96 -4.36
#